data_AF-A0A7L7M738-F1
#
_entry.id   AF-A0A7L7M738-F1
#
_cell.length_a   1.000
_cell.length_b   1.000
_cell.length_c   1.000
_cell.angle_alpha   90.00
_cell.angle_beta   90.00
_cell.angle_gamma   90.00
#
_symmetry.space_group_name_H-M   'P 1'
#
loop_
_entity.id
_entity.type
_entity.pdbx_description
1 polymer ?
#
loop_
_entity_poly.entity_id
_entity_poly.type
_entity_poly.pdbx_seq_one_letter_code
_entity_poly.pdbx_strand_id
1 'polypeptide(L)'
;MKAQKAALAAKRANVVARIAPELPRILGDGYRPAFLRHAHRTPMDGGYRHDALAFARDVLGRAELTRRQRGELAQWLYERSGPAPRRGGRIVRLLAGLRTVRADRPARRG
;
A
#
# COMPACT_ATOMS: atom_id res chain seq x y z
N MET A 1 -1.66 -21.53 18.17
CA MET A 1 -0.82 -20.35 17.80
C MET A 1 -1.62 -19.25 17.08
N LYS A 2 -2.64 -18.64 17.71
CA LYS A 2 -3.41 -17.51 17.13
C LYS A 2 -2.94 -16.14 17.65
N ALA A 3 -2.55 -16.07 18.93
CA ALA A 3 -2.10 -14.83 19.58
C ALA A 3 -0.84 -14.23 18.93
N GLN A 4 0.14 -15.06 18.56
CA GLN A 4 1.38 -14.58 17.92
C GLN A 4 1.11 -13.93 16.55
N LYS A 5 0.16 -14.47 15.77
CA LYS A 5 -0.23 -13.89 14.47
C LYS A 5 -0.92 -12.54 14.64
N ALA A 6 -1.76 -12.37 15.66
CA ALA A 6 -2.43 -11.11 15.97
C ALA A 6 -1.43 -10.03 16.45
N ALA A 7 -0.49 -10.39 17.32
CA ALA A 7 0.56 -9.48 17.78
C ALA A 7 1.45 -8.98 16.63
N LEU A 8 1.82 -9.87 15.70
CA LEU A 8 2.58 -9.52 14.51
C LEU A 8 1.78 -8.61 13.56
N ALA A 9 0.49 -8.88 13.37
CA ALA A 9 -0.39 -8.04 12.56
C ALA A 9 -0.53 -6.62 13.14
N ALA A 10 -0.65 -6.51 14.46
CA ALA A 10 -0.67 -5.20 15.14
C ALA A 10 0.66 -4.44 14.97
N LYS A 11 1.79 -5.14 15.07
CA LYS A 11 3.12 -4.53 14.83
C LYS A 11 3.24 -4.01 13.39
N ARG A 12 2.80 -4.80 12.41
CA ARG A 12 2.76 -4.38 10.99
C ARG A 12 1.90 -3.14 10.80
N ALA A 13 0.72 -3.09 11.42
CA ALA A 13 -0.17 -1.93 11.33
C ALA A 13 0.52 -0.65 11.80
N ASN A 14 1.29 -0.73 12.89
CA ASN A 14 2.05 0.41 13.43
C ASN A 14 3.20 0.82 12.51
N VAL A 15 3.95 -0.15 11.97
CA VAL A 15 5.05 0.16 11.03
C VAL A 15 4.52 0.76 9.74
N VAL A 16 3.42 0.23 9.20
CA VAL A 16 2.76 0.78 8.01
C VAL A 16 2.21 2.17 8.29
N ALA A 17 1.60 2.41 9.46
CA ALA A 17 1.14 3.75 9.85
C ALA A 17 2.30 4.77 9.93
N ARG A 18 3.51 4.32 10.27
CA ARG A 18 4.71 5.17 10.25
C ARG A 18 5.21 5.47 8.83
N ILE A 19 5.12 4.51 7.91
CA ILE A 19 5.61 4.65 6.52
C ILE A 19 4.58 5.34 5.61
N ALA A 20 3.30 5.16 5.93
CA ALA A 20 2.15 5.65 5.17
C ALA A 20 1.13 6.27 6.13
N PRO A 21 1.47 7.40 6.78
CA PRO A 21 0.60 8.06 7.74
C PRO A 21 -0.69 8.61 7.10
N GLU A 22 -0.77 8.69 5.78
CA GLU A 22 -1.98 9.06 5.07
C GLU A 22 -3.07 7.98 5.17
N LEU A 23 -2.70 6.69 5.27
CA LEU A 23 -3.68 5.59 5.38
C LEU A 23 -4.56 5.72 6.62
N PRO A 24 -4.01 5.89 7.85
CA PRO A 24 -4.84 6.15 9.01
C PRO A 24 -5.55 7.50 8.97
N ARG A 25 -5.03 8.52 8.27
CA ARG A 25 -5.76 9.80 8.09
C ARG A 25 -7.00 9.64 7.21
N ILE A 26 -6.90 8.86 6.14
CA ILE A 26 -8.01 8.61 5.21
C ILE A 26 -9.04 7.66 5.85
N LEU A 27 -8.56 6.58 6.46
CA LEU A 27 -9.43 5.52 6.99
C LEU A 27 -9.94 5.78 8.41
N GLY A 28 -9.32 6.71 9.14
CA GLY A 28 -9.66 7.03 10.53
C GLY A 28 -9.62 5.80 11.43
N ASP A 29 -10.60 5.69 12.33
CA ASP A 29 -10.73 4.58 13.28
C ASP A 29 -10.92 3.22 12.59
N GLY A 30 -11.37 3.20 11.34
CA GLY A 30 -11.52 2.00 10.52
C GLY A 30 -10.18 1.39 10.07
N TYR A 31 -9.08 2.14 10.14
CA TYR A 31 -7.76 1.70 9.67
C TYR A 31 -7.30 0.40 10.34
N ARG A 32 -7.26 0.39 11.67
CA ARG A 32 -6.69 -0.69 12.46
C ARG A 32 -7.49 -2.01 12.30
N PRO A 33 -8.83 -2.03 12.43
CA PRO A 33 -9.59 -3.25 12.19
C PRO A 33 -9.52 -3.72 10.73
N ALA A 34 -9.49 -2.81 9.75
CA ALA A 34 -9.31 -3.17 8.34
C ALA A 34 -7.94 -3.81 8.08
N PHE A 35 -6.88 -3.25 8.67
CA PHE A 35 -5.51 -3.76 8.51
C PHE A 35 -5.33 -5.14 9.14
N LEU A 36 -5.90 -5.37 10.33
CA LEU A 36 -5.86 -6.69 10.96
C LEU A 36 -6.59 -7.74 10.09
N ARG A 37 -7.77 -7.42 9.55
CA ARG A 37 -8.49 -8.30 8.61
C ARG A 37 -7.65 -8.61 7.37
N HIS A 38 -6.93 -7.62 6.83
CA HIS A 38 -6.02 -7.81 5.71
C HIS A 38 -4.85 -8.74 6.09
N ALA A 39 -4.12 -8.39 7.15
CA ALA A 39 -2.93 -9.10 7.61
C ALA A 39 -3.21 -10.56 8.02
N HIS A 40 -4.43 -10.88 8.46
CA HIS A 40 -4.84 -12.26 8.75
C HIS A 40 -4.96 -13.14 7.51
N ARG A 41 -5.22 -12.57 6.34
CA ARG A 41 -5.42 -13.29 5.07
C ARG A 41 -4.20 -13.24 4.16
N THR A 42 -3.26 -12.34 4.44
CA THR A 42 -2.11 -12.07 3.58
C THR A 42 -0.79 -12.47 4.28
N PRO A 43 -0.01 -13.42 3.72
CA PRO A 43 1.34 -13.71 4.22
C PRO A 43 2.24 -12.46 4.13
N MET A 44 3.26 -12.37 5.00
CA MET A 44 4.26 -11.29 4.91
C MET A 44 5.15 -11.53 3.69
N ASP A 45 4.85 -10.85 2.58
CA ASP A 45 5.65 -10.91 1.36
C ASP A 45 5.99 -9.49 0.88
N GLY A 46 7.21 -9.30 0.36
CA GLY A 46 7.62 -8.06 -0.31
C GLY A 46 7.92 -6.83 0.56
N GLY A 47 7.97 -6.95 1.90
CA GLY A 47 8.35 -5.85 2.81
C GLY A 47 7.24 -4.80 3.04
N TYR A 48 7.50 -3.81 3.90
CA TYR A 48 6.46 -2.91 4.42
C TYR A 48 5.82 -1.97 3.37
N ARG A 49 6.57 -1.56 2.34
CA ARG A 49 6.01 -0.75 1.24
C ARG A 49 5.03 -1.57 0.39
N HIS A 50 5.38 -2.81 0.08
CA HIS A 50 4.49 -3.72 -0.62
C HIS A 50 3.23 -3.98 0.20
N ASP A 51 3.39 -4.17 1.51
CA ASP A 51 2.29 -4.38 2.45
C ASP A 51 1.28 -3.22 2.45
N ALA A 52 1.79 -1.98 2.47
CA ALA A 52 0.94 -0.78 2.41
C ALA A 52 0.14 -0.70 1.10
N LEU A 53 0.75 -1.04 -0.04
CA LEU A 53 0.09 -1.04 -1.35
C LEU A 53 -0.93 -2.19 -1.48
N ALA A 54 -0.60 -3.38 -0.99
CA ALA A 54 -1.48 -4.54 -0.97
C ALA A 54 -2.72 -4.27 -0.10
N PHE A 55 -2.52 -3.68 1.08
CA PHE A 55 -3.58 -3.26 1.97
C PHE A 55 -4.51 -2.23 1.30
N ALA A 56 -3.96 -1.17 0.70
CA ALA A 56 -4.75 -0.15 0.02
C ALA A 56 -5.61 -0.73 -1.13
N ARG A 57 -5.07 -1.67 -1.91
CA ARG A 57 -5.81 -2.37 -2.97
C ARG A 57 -6.95 -3.23 -2.43
N ASP A 58 -6.69 -3.99 -1.37
CA ASP A 58 -7.71 -4.84 -0.73
C ASP A 58 -8.83 -4.00 -0.11
N VAL A 59 -8.50 -2.86 0.51
CA VAL A 59 -9.50 -1.95 1.09
C VAL A 59 -10.32 -1.24 0.00
N LEU A 60 -9.71 -0.82 -1.11
CA LEU A 60 -10.44 -0.29 -2.27
C LEU A 60 -11.40 -1.32 -2.89
N GLY A 61 -11.07 -2.61 -2.82
CA GLY A 61 -11.93 -3.69 -3.30
C GLY A 61 -13.17 -3.96 -2.44
N ARG A 62 -13.29 -3.34 -1.26
CA ARG A 62 -14.39 -3.55 -0.32
C ARG A 62 -15.42 -2.42 -0.37
N ALA A 63 -16.65 -2.74 0.05
CA ALA A 63 -17.76 -1.77 0.13
C ALA A 63 -17.70 -0.86 1.37
N GLU A 64 -16.74 -1.08 2.28
CA GLU A 64 -16.64 -0.42 3.59
C GLU A 64 -16.19 1.06 3.55
N LEU A 65 -15.87 1.60 2.37
CA LEU A 65 -15.37 2.98 2.20
C LEU A 65 -16.45 3.95 1.74
N THR A 66 -16.49 5.13 2.35
CA THR A 66 -17.23 6.27 1.80
C THR A 66 -16.64 6.70 0.44
N ARG A 67 -17.44 7.42 -0.38
CA ARG A 67 -17.00 7.94 -1.68
C ARG A 67 -15.72 8.79 -1.55
N ARG A 68 -15.64 9.62 -0.51
CA ARG A 68 -14.47 10.47 -0.23
C ARG A 68 -13.23 9.63 0.08
N GLN A 69 -13.33 8.70 1.02
CA GLN A 69 -12.22 7.83 1.40
C GLN A 69 -11.71 6.99 0.22
N ARG A 70 -12.63 6.52 -0.62
CA ARG A 70 -12.30 5.78 -1.84
C ARG A 70 -11.49 6.64 -2.81
N GLY A 71 -11.86 7.91 -2.99
CA GLY A 71 -11.13 8.84 -3.84
C GLY A 71 -9.71 9.14 -3.31
N GLU A 72 -9.60 9.53 -2.04
CA GLU A 72 -8.32 9.83 -1.40
C GLU A 72 -7.39 8.61 -1.39
N LEU A 73 -7.92 7.42 -1.08
CA LEU A 73 -7.13 6.18 -1.07
C LEU A 73 -6.70 5.76 -2.49
N ALA A 74 -7.56 5.95 -3.50
CA ALA A 74 -7.20 5.66 -4.89
C ALA A 74 -6.11 6.60 -5.40
N GLN A 75 -6.20 7.89 -5.07
CA GLN A 75 -5.18 8.89 -5.39
C GLN A 75 -3.84 8.53 -4.73
N TRP A 76 -3.84 8.26 -3.43
CA TRP A 76 -2.65 7.84 -2.68
C TRP A 76 -2.01 6.59 -3.30
N LEU A 77 -2.83 5.61 -3.71
CA LEU A 77 -2.35 4.40 -4.36
C LEU A 77 -1.73 4.72 -5.71
N TYR A 78 -2.36 5.57 -6.53
CA TYR A 78 -1.86 5.99 -7.84
C TYR A 78 -0.48 6.66 -7.74
N GLU A 79 -0.33 7.62 -6.83
CA GLU A 79 0.92 8.36 -6.62
C GLU A 79 2.09 7.44 -6.21
N ARG A 80 1.82 6.41 -5.40
CA ARG A 80 2.87 5.55 -4.83
C ARG A 80 3.14 4.27 -5.60
N SER A 81 2.22 3.88 -6.48
CA SER A 81 2.34 2.67 -7.29
C SER A 81 3.21 2.85 -8.54
N GLY A 82 3.60 4.08 -8.90
CA GLY A 82 4.30 4.36 -10.16
C GLY A 82 3.39 4.06 -11.37
N PRO A 83 3.88 4.09 -12.63
CA PRO A 83 3.09 3.63 -13.78
C PRO A 83 2.57 2.22 -13.47
N ALA A 84 1.28 2.12 -13.19
CA ALA A 84 0.72 0.97 -12.50
C ALA A 84 0.95 -0.30 -13.32
N PRO A 85 1.45 -1.40 -12.72
CA PRO A 85 1.24 -2.69 -13.32
C PRO A 85 -0.27 -2.93 -13.36
N ARG A 86 -0.81 -2.94 -14.58
CA ARG A 86 -2.22 -3.23 -14.83
C ARG A 86 -2.56 -4.57 -14.18
N ARG A 87 -3.70 -4.59 -13.51
CA ARG A 87 -4.30 -5.70 -12.79
C ARG A 87 -4.01 -7.05 -13.44
N GLY A 88 -3.49 -8.00 -12.67
CA GLY A 88 -3.42 -9.39 -13.11
C GLY A 88 -2.53 -10.25 -12.24
N GLY A 89 -3.13 -11.04 -11.36
CA GLY A 89 -2.61 -12.35 -10.99
C GLY A 89 -1.49 -12.39 -9.96
N ARG A 90 -1.63 -13.36 -9.06
CA ARG A 90 -0.49 -14.06 -8.44
C ARG A 90 0.59 -14.29 -9.52
N ILE A 91 1.86 -14.07 -9.17
CA ILE A 91 3.07 -14.40 -9.96
C ILE A 91 3.45 -13.37 -11.04
N VAL A 92 4.12 -12.29 -10.65
CA VAL A 92 5.12 -11.58 -11.48
C VAL A 92 6.16 -10.99 -10.52
N ARG A 93 7.22 -11.71 -10.14
CA ARG A 93 8.45 -12.05 -10.88
C ARG A 93 9.63 -11.36 -10.18
N LEU A 94 10.54 -12.20 -9.70
CA LEU A 94 11.97 -12.10 -9.90
C LEU A 94 12.36 -11.05 -10.97
N LEU A 95 13.32 -10.18 -10.63
CA LEU A 95 14.07 -9.27 -11.52
C LEU A 95 13.47 -7.89 -11.80
N ALA A 96 13.94 -6.89 -11.04
CA ALA A 96 14.27 -5.57 -11.58
C ALA A 96 15.44 -4.97 -10.78
N GLY A 97 16.64 -5.46 -11.08
CA GLY A 97 17.88 -4.75 -10.76
C GLY A 97 18.09 -3.56 -11.69
N LEU A 98 18.87 -2.58 -11.21
CA LEU A 98 19.46 -1.43 -11.91
C LEU A 98 18.56 -0.67 -12.91
N ARG A 99 18.24 0.59 -12.59
CA ARG A 99 18.73 1.71 -13.42
C ARG A 99 18.45 3.09 -12.81
N THR A 100 19.54 3.82 -12.68
CA THR A 100 19.65 5.28 -12.68
C THR A 100 18.96 5.89 -13.89
N VAL A 101 18.12 6.92 -13.70
CA VAL A 101 18.01 8.08 -14.60
C VAL A 101 17.62 9.29 -13.76
N ARG A 102 18.61 10.10 -13.42
CA ARG A 102 18.45 11.52 -13.12
C ARG A 102 18.35 12.21 -14.49
N ALA A 103 17.13 12.53 -14.92
CA ALA A 103 16.93 13.35 -16.11
C ALA A 103 16.96 14.82 -15.67
N ASP A 104 18.11 15.43 -15.94
CA ASP A 104 18.29 16.86 -16.04
C ASP A 104 17.35 17.42 -17.13
N ARG A 105 16.72 18.56 -16.84
CA ARG A 105 15.71 19.20 -17.68
C ARG A 105 16.40 20.29 -18.50
N PRO A 106 16.41 20.23 -19.85
CA PRO A 106 17.00 21.29 -20.64
C PRO A 106 16.04 22.50 -20.71
N ALA A 107 16.49 23.65 -20.20
CA ALA A 107 15.86 24.93 -20.45
C ALA A 107 16.57 25.61 -21.63
N ARG A 108 15.88 25.66 -22.78
CA ARG A 108 16.16 26.60 -23.86
C ARG A 108 15.95 28.03 -23.34
N ARG A 109 16.91 28.92 -23.57
CA ARG A 109 16.69 30.36 -23.75
C ARG A 109 17.88 30.96 -24.52
N GLY A 110 17.62 31.62 -25.64
CA GLY A 110 18.60 32.28 -26.51
C GLY A 110 18.27 32.04 -27.97
#